data_AF-A0A7S3FUZ3-F1
#
_entry.id   AF-A0A7S3FUZ3-F1
#
_cell.length_a   1.000
_cell.length_b   1.000
_cell.length_c   1.000
_cell.angle_alpha   90.00
_cell.angle_beta   90.00
_cell.angle_gamma   90.00
#
_symmetry.space_group_name_H-M   'P 1'
#
loop_
_entity.id
_entity.type
_entity.pdbx_description
1 polymer ?
#
loop_
_entity_poly.entity_id
_entity_poly.type
_entity_poly.pdbx_seq_one_letter_code
_entity_poly.pdbx_strand_id
1 'polypeptide(L)'
;MVGFENEDLSFVFELTFNYGINHYRRGNDLLSLNLHRFNKDGENMEKKLLEHFEGASGCLRNLEAEGLGKDLPINQELKNPTYYNFINGDFLLSFSDSTATSSQLVSGLTLNCADLELNYRFWQKIGLLKKQ
;
A
#
# COMPACT_ATOMS: atom_id res chain seq x y z
N MET A 1 13.94 -5.78 -10.30
CA MET A 1 12.72 -5.42 -9.55
C MET A 1 12.52 -6.41 -8.40
N VAL A 2 11.77 -6.07 -7.37
CA VAL A 2 11.52 -6.91 -6.18
C VAL A 2 10.03 -7.13 -6.03
N GLY A 3 9.58 -8.36 -5.88
CA GLY A 3 8.16 -8.67 -5.67
C GLY A 3 7.97 -10.10 -5.20
N PHE A 4 6.70 -10.50 -5.05
CA PHE A 4 6.34 -11.85 -4.63
C PHE A 4 6.31 -12.87 -5.79
N GLU A 5 6.30 -12.38 -7.03
CA GLU A 5 6.39 -13.22 -8.23
C GLU A 5 7.16 -12.49 -9.34
N ASN A 6 7.29 -13.13 -10.51
CA ASN A 6 7.81 -12.55 -11.74
C ASN A 6 7.01 -11.29 -12.15
N GLU A 7 7.71 -10.29 -12.68
CA GLU A 7 7.17 -9.03 -13.18
C GLU A 7 6.21 -9.20 -14.37
N ASP A 8 6.38 -10.27 -15.15
CA ASP A 8 5.46 -10.62 -16.25
C ASP A 8 4.06 -11.01 -15.72
N LEU A 9 3.98 -11.47 -14.48
CA LEU A 9 2.78 -12.06 -13.88
C LEU A 9 2.22 -11.23 -12.72
N SER A 10 2.99 -10.27 -12.20
CA SER A 10 2.63 -9.55 -10.98
C SER A 10 3.26 -8.16 -10.94
N PHE A 11 2.63 -7.28 -10.18
CA PHE A 11 3.20 -5.99 -9.84
C PHE A 11 4.41 -6.16 -8.94
N VAL A 12 5.52 -5.52 -9.33
CA VAL A 12 6.80 -5.54 -8.63
C VAL A 12 7.25 -4.13 -8.27
N PHE A 13 8.10 -4.02 -7.26
CA PHE A 13 8.74 -2.79 -6.86
C PHE A 13 10.05 -2.59 -7.60
N GLU A 14 10.19 -1.45 -8.26
CA GLU A 14 11.49 -0.97 -8.71
C GLU A 14 12.10 -0.12 -7.60
N LEU A 15 13.26 -0.55 -7.10
CA LEU A 15 14.00 0.18 -6.07
C LEU A 15 15.14 0.95 -6.73
N THR A 16 15.04 2.27 -6.74
CA THR A 16 16.06 3.14 -7.34
C THR A 16 17.03 3.63 -6.28
N PHE A 17 18.30 3.27 -6.43
CA PHE A 17 19.39 3.73 -5.56
C PHE A 17 20.28 4.74 -6.28
N ASN A 18 20.42 5.94 -5.71
CA ASN A 18 21.31 6.98 -6.25
C ASN A 18 22.58 7.08 -5.39
N TYR A 19 23.75 6.88 -6.00
CA TYR A 19 25.03 6.92 -5.30
C TYR A 19 25.26 8.26 -4.59
N GLY A 20 25.66 8.19 -3.33
CA GLY A 20 25.90 9.37 -2.49
C GLY A 20 24.64 10.00 -1.90
N ILE A 21 23.45 9.53 -2.27
CA ILE A 21 22.17 9.97 -1.67
C ILE A 21 21.72 8.93 -0.65
N ASN A 22 21.62 9.35 0.61
CA ASN A 22 21.26 8.49 1.74
C ASN A 22 19.84 8.73 2.28
N HIS A 23 19.15 9.78 1.81
CA HIS A 23 17.80 10.11 2.26
C HIS A 23 17.04 10.90 1.18
N TYR A 24 15.74 10.66 1.10
CA TYR A 24 14.79 11.49 0.36
C TYR A 24 13.75 12.04 1.32
N ARG A 25 13.44 13.34 1.22
CA ARG A 25 12.31 13.89 1.95
C ARG A 25 11.03 13.30 1.38
N ARG A 26 10.35 12.46 2.16
CA ARG A 26 9.05 11.91 1.81
C ARG A 26 7.97 12.99 1.85
N GLY A 27 7.14 13.05 0.80
CA GLY A 27 5.90 13.81 0.78
C GLY A 27 4.79 13.13 1.58
N ASN A 28 3.56 13.57 1.39
CA ASN A 28 2.39 12.88 1.94
C ASN A 28 1.44 12.37 0.85
N ASP A 29 1.82 12.44 -0.43
CA ASP A 29 1.04 12.02 -1.59
C ASP A 29 0.68 10.52 -1.57
N LEU A 30 1.68 9.65 -1.39
CA LEU A 30 1.47 8.21 -1.25
C LEU A 30 1.26 7.86 0.23
N LEU A 31 0.03 7.43 0.57
CA LEU A 31 -0.28 6.94 1.90
C LEU A 31 0.16 5.48 2.04
N SER A 32 -0.47 4.56 1.30
CA SER A 32 -0.15 3.13 1.40
C SER A 32 -0.39 2.36 0.10
N LEU A 33 0.27 1.22 -0.02
CA LEU A 33 -0.06 0.17 -0.97
C LEU A 33 -0.92 -0.89 -0.29
N ASN A 34 -2.02 -1.26 -0.93
CA ASN A 34 -2.94 -2.28 -0.41
C ASN A 34 -2.65 -3.63 -1.08
N LEU A 35 -2.48 -4.66 -0.28
CA LEU A 35 -2.30 -6.03 -0.72
C LEU A 35 -3.46 -6.93 -0.27
N HIS A 36 -3.69 -7.99 -1.02
CA HIS A 36 -4.47 -9.14 -0.55
C HIS A 36 -3.69 -9.90 0.52
N ARG A 37 -4.33 -10.21 1.66
CA ARG A 37 -3.72 -11.05 2.71
C ARG A 37 -3.40 -12.45 2.22
N PHE A 38 -4.26 -13.01 1.37
CA PHE A 38 -4.08 -14.35 0.83
C PHE A 38 -3.77 -14.29 -0.67
N ASN A 39 -2.79 -15.08 -1.12
CA ASN A 39 -2.57 -15.28 -2.56
C ASN A 39 -3.63 -16.20 -3.17
N LYS A 40 -3.59 -16.40 -4.50
CA LYS A 40 -4.54 -17.28 -5.22
C LYS A 40 -4.58 -18.72 -4.73
N ASP A 41 -3.50 -19.18 -4.08
CA ASP A 41 -3.35 -20.54 -3.56
C ASP A 41 -3.76 -20.63 -2.07
N GLY A 42 -4.21 -19.52 -1.47
CA GLY A 42 -4.63 -19.42 -0.07
C GLY A 42 -3.48 -19.24 0.94
N GLU A 43 -2.26 -19.00 0.48
CA GLU A 43 -1.11 -18.72 1.35
C GLU A 43 -1.23 -17.32 1.97
N ASN A 44 -0.96 -17.19 3.28
CA ASN A 44 -0.98 -15.91 3.98
C ASN A 44 0.32 -15.12 3.71
N MET A 45 0.21 -14.10 2.87
CA MET A 45 1.32 -13.28 2.41
C MET A 45 1.79 -12.26 3.45
N GLU A 46 0.90 -11.81 4.33
CA GLU A 46 1.23 -10.95 5.47
C GLU A 46 2.19 -11.67 6.43
N LYS A 47 1.85 -12.92 6.78
CA LYS A 47 2.71 -13.78 7.59
C LYS A 47 4.06 -14.01 6.91
N LYS A 48 4.05 -14.35 5.61
CA LYS A 48 5.27 -14.58 4.84
C LYS A 48 6.17 -13.34 4.82
N LEU A 49 5.59 -12.14 4.65
CA LEU A 49 6.33 -10.89 4.71
C LEU A 49 6.99 -10.71 6.08
N LEU A 50 6.25 -10.92 7.18
CA LEU A 50 6.77 -10.73 8.54
C LEU A 50 7.86 -11.74 8.90
N GLU A 51 7.79 -12.96 8.39
CA GLU A 51 8.82 -13.99 8.61
C GLU A 51 10.13 -13.68 7.86
N HIS A 52 10.05 -13.06 6.69
CA HIS A 52 11.23 -12.79 5.84
C HIS A 52 11.81 -11.39 6.02
N PHE A 53 11.04 -10.46 6.60
CA PHE A 53 11.47 -9.09 6.86
C PHE A 53 11.40 -8.78 8.36
N GLU A 54 12.50 -9.02 9.07
CA GLU A 54 12.62 -8.78 10.51
C GLU A 54 12.21 -7.36 10.94
N GLY A 55 12.37 -6.36 10.06
CA GLY A 55 11.97 -4.96 10.32
C GLY A 55 10.49 -4.64 10.14
N ALA A 56 9.68 -5.53 9.56
CA ALA A 56 8.26 -5.27 9.29
C ALA A 56 7.39 -5.34 10.56
N SER A 57 7.78 -6.16 11.54
CA SER A 57 7.01 -6.43 12.77
C SER A 57 7.08 -5.29 13.81
N GLY A 58 8.17 -4.51 13.84
CA GLY A 58 8.37 -3.40 14.78
C GLY A 58 7.70 -2.07 14.38
N CYS A 59 6.89 -2.08 13.33
CA CYS A 59 6.53 -0.89 12.55
C CYS A 59 5.02 -0.65 12.39
N LEU A 60 4.21 -1.26 13.26
CA LEU A 60 2.76 -1.08 13.30
C LEU A 60 2.42 0.38 13.61
N ARG A 61 1.93 1.14 12.62
CA ARG A 61 1.42 2.50 12.83
C ARG A 61 -0.10 2.50 13.00
N ASN A 62 -0.58 3.05 14.10
CA ASN A 62 -1.97 3.49 14.23
C ASN A 62 -2.06 4.93 13.73
N LEU A 63 -2.51 5.14 12.49
CA LEU A 63 -2.61 6.46 11.86
C LEU A 63 -3.49 7.46 12.66
N GLU A 64 -4.47 6.97 13.41
CA GLU A 64 -5.32 7.78 14.30
C GLU A 64 -4.51 8.47 15.43
N ALA A 65 -3.46 7.84 15.93
CA ALA A 65 -2.64 8.36 17.04
C ALA A 65 -1.64 9.45 16.58
N GLU A 66 -1.27 9.47 15.29
CA GLU A 66 -0.29 10.42 14.72
C GLU A 66 -0.94 11.63 14.03
N GLY A 67 -2.27 11.77 14.10
CA GLY A 67 -3.01 12.91 13.54
C GLY A 67 -3.12 12.94 12.01
N LEU A 68 -2.55 11.94 11.32
CA LEU A 68 -2.67 11.70 9.88
C LEU A 68 -3.89 10.81 9.60
N GLY A 69 -5.08 11.41 9.59
CA GLY A 69 -6.32 10.66 9.33
C GLY A 69 -7.62 11.32 9.76
N LYS A 70 -7.57 12.53 10.35
CA LYS A 70 -8.77 13.23 10.84
C LYS A 70 -9.75 13.64 9.73
N ASP A 71 -9.29 13.72 8.48
CA ASP A 71 -10.10 14.21 7.35
C ASP A 71 -10.43 13.12 6.32
N LEU A 72 -10.14 11.84 6.60
CA LEU A 72 -10.55 10.75 5.72
C LEU A 72 -12.03 10.43 5.97
N PRO A 73 -12.90 10.33 4.93
CA PRO A 73 -14.25 9.83 5.11
C PRO A 73 -14.18 8.35 5.53
N ILE A 74 -14.31 8.11 6.83
CA ILE A 74 -14.33 6.79 7.44
C ILE A 74 -15.61 6.09 6.97
N ASN A 75 -15.50 5.24 5.95
CA ASN A 75 -16.49 4.18 5.76
C ASN A 75 -16.36 3.20 6.93
N GLN A 76 -17.46 3.05 7.65
CA GLN A 76 -17.61 2.55 9.02
C GLN A 76 -17.32 1.05 9.27
N GLU A 77 -16.47 0.39 8.49
CA GLU A 77 -16.22 -1.07 8.64
C GLU A 77 -14.75 -1.53 8.55
N LEU A 78 -13.76 -0.64 8.60
CA LEU A 78 -12.36 -1.05 8.73
C LEU A 78 -11.90 -0.94 10.18
N LYS A 79 -12.02 -2.04 10.94
CA LYS A 79 -11.30 -2.23 12.21
C LYS A 79 -9.81 -1.93 11.97
N ASN A 80 -9.30 -0.83 12.52
CA ASN A 80 -7.88 -0.38 12.54
C ASN A 80 -6.98 -1.03 11.47
N PRO A 81 -6.84 -0.44 10.27
CA PRO A 81 -5.95 -0.97 9.25
C PRO A 81 -4.52 -1.01 9.80
N THR A 82 -3.94 -2.21 9.76
CA THR A 82 -2.56 -2.43 10.20
C THR A 82 -1.62 -2.03 9.08
N TYR A 83 -0.78 -1.02 9.33
CA TYR A 83 0.24 -0.56 8.39
C TYR A 83 1.61 -1.12 8.76
N TYR A 84 2.32 -1.62 7.76
CA TYR A 84 3.68 -2.12 7.87
C TYR A 84 4.63 -1.14 7.20
N ASN A 85 5.61 -0.60 7.94
CA ASN A 85 6.69 0.16 7.32
C ASN A 85 7.63 -0.80 6.59
N PHE A 86 7.80 -0.53 5.31
CA PHE A 86 8.76 -1.19 4.45
C PHE A 86 9.77 -0.13 4.02
N ILE A 87 11.07 -0.48 4.02
CA ILE A 87 12.19 0.42 3.64
C ILE A 87 12.20 1.73 4.44
N ASN A 88 12.80 1.70 5.63
CA ASN A 88 13.10 2.90 6.44
C ASN A 88 11.89 3.79 6.82
N GLY A 89 10.66 3.29 6.76
CA GLY A 89 9.47 4.09 7.07
C GLY A 89 8.90 4.88 5.88
N ASP A 90 9.52 4.77 4.71
CA ASP A 90 9.11 5.54 3.54
C ASP A 90 8.01 4.86 2.70
N PHE A 91 7.79 3.57 2.90
CA PHE A 91 6.81 2.80 2.14
C PHE A 91 5.85 2.09 3.09
N LEU A 92 4.56 2.44 3.07
CA LEU A 92 3.56 1.77 3.92
C LEU A 92 2.81 0.71 3.13
N LEU A 93 2.73 -0.50 3.70
CA LEU A 93 1.91 -1.59 3.19
C LEU A 93 0.73 -1.83 4.12
N SER A 94 -0.43 -2.11 3.56
CA SER A 94 -1.62 -2.55 4.30
C SER A 94 -2.18 -3.82 3.66
N PHE A 95 -2.64 -4.75 4.50
CA PHE A 95 -3.28 -5.99 4.04
C PHE A 95 -4.78 -5.92 4.25
N SER A 96 -5.51 -6.24 3.18
CA SER A 96 -6.96 -6.44 3.22
C SER A 96 -7.26 -7.92 3.44
N ASP A 97 -8.30 -8.22 4.22
CA ASP A 97 -8.73 -9.60 4.47
C ASP A 97 -9.47 -10.17 3.25
N SER A 98 -8.70 -10.44 2.21
CA SER A 98 -9.18 -10.89 0.91
C SER A 98 -8.16 -11.79 0.22
N THR A 99 -8.64 -12.55 -0.74
CA THR A 99 -7.83 -13.50 -1.52
C THR A 99 -7.65 -12.95 -2.93
N ALA A 100 -6.39 -12.90 -3.39
CA ALA A 100 -6.09 -12.54 -4.76
C ALA A 100 -6.69 -13.57 -5.74
N THR A 101 -7.35 -13.11 -6.80
CA THR A 101 -7.90 -14.01 -7.84
C THR A 101 -6.86 -14.43 -8.87
N SER A 102 -5.66 -13.85 -8.81
CA SER A 102 -4.53 -14.12 -9.72
C SER A 102 -3.20 -14.02 -8.97
N SER A 103 -2.08 -14.10 -9.69
CA SER A 103 -0.74 -13.82 -9.14
C SER A 103 -0.57 -12.37 -8.66
N GLN A 104 -1.48 -11.46 -9.04
CA GLN A 104 -1.47 -10.07 -8.64
C GLN A 104 -1.91 -9.91 -7.17
N LEU A 105 -0.97 -9.54 -6.29
CA LEU A 105 -1.26 -9.31 -4.88
C LEU A 105 -1.66 -7.87 -4.56
N VAL A 106 -1.22 -6.89 -5.34
CA VAL A 106 -1.60 -5.49 -5.10
C VAL A 106 -3.04 -5.29 -5.55
N SER A 107 -3.89 -4.92 -4.60
CA SER A 107 -5.31 -4.64 -4.79
C SER A 107 -5.59 -3.16 -5.06
N GLY A 108 -4.68 -2.27 -4.65
CA GLY A 108 -4.80 -0.84 -4.93
C GLY A 108 -3.76 0.02 -4.25
N LEU A 109 -3.88 1.33 -4.47
CA LEU A 109 -3.05 2.37 -3.88
C LEU A 109 -3.95 3.35 -3.14
N THR A 110 -3.52 3.79 -1.96
CA THR A 110 -4.16 4.86 -1.19
C THR A 110 -3.32 6.12 -1.33
N LEU A 111 -3.92 7.19 -1.85
CA LEU A 111 -3.28 8.49 -2.03
C LEU A 111 -3.93 9.50 -1.09
N ASN A 112 -3.13 10.43 -0.56
CA ASN A 112 -3.70 11.59 0.12
C ASN A 112 -4.05 12.66 -0.91
N CYS A 113 -5.29 13.14 -0.82
CA CYS A 113 -5.86 14.11 -1.75
C CYS A 113 -6.38 15.29 -0.94
N ALA A 114 -6.00 16.51 -1.30
CA ALA A 114 -6.52 17.72 -0.66
C ALA A 114 -8.00 17.97 -1.02
N ASP A 115 -8.39 17.63 -2.25
CA ASP A 115 -9.75 17.74 -2.76
C ASP A 115 -10.12 16.42 -3.46
N LEU A 116 -11.12 15.76 -2.90
CA LEU A 116 -11.60 14.47 -3.37
C LEU A 116 -12.35 14.59 -4.71
N GLU A 117 -13.16 15.63 -4.90
CA GLU A 117 -13.94 15.84 -6.11
C GLU A 117 -13.03 16.15 -7.30
N LEU A 118 -12.04 17.03 -7.09
CA LEU A 118 -11.07 17.33 -8.13
C LEU A 118 -10.26 16.09 -8.53
N ASN A 119 -9.88 15.25 -7.55
CA ASN A 119 -9.22 13.98 -7.84
C ASN A 119 -10.11 13.06 -8.66
N TYR A 120 -11.37 12.86 -8.29
CA TYR A 120 -12.30 12.04 -9.08
C TYR A 120 -12.41 12.52 -10.52
N ARG A 121 -12.52 13.84 -10.74
CA ARG A 121 -12.56 14.42 -12.08
C ARG A 121 -11.27 14.17 -12.86
N PHE A 122 -10.11 14.26 -12.21
CA PHE A 122 -8.82 13.95 -12.82
C PHE A 122 -8.74 12.48 -13.25
N TRP A 123 -9.02 11.55 -12.34
CA TRP A 123 -8.98 10.10 -12.62
C TRP A 123 -10.01 9.69 -13.69
N GLN A 124 -11.17 10.35 -13.75
CA GLN A 124 -12.17 10.16 -14.82
C GLN A 124 -11.62 10.57 -16.19
N LYS A 125 -10.97 11.73 -16.26
CA LYS A 125 -10.43 12.25 -17.52
C LYS A 125 -9.36 11.34 -18.12
N ILE A 126 -8.58 10.66 -17.29
CA ILE A 126 -7.57 9.70 -17.74
C ILE A 126 -8.08 8.26 -17.85
N GLY A 127 -9.40 8.05 -17.70
CA GLY A 127 -10.05 6.76 -17.96
C GLY A 127 -9.90 5.71 -16.86
N LEU A 128 -9.43 6.09 -15.66
CA LEU A 128 -9.18 5.16 -14.55
C LEU A 128 -10.37 4.97 -13.60
N LEU A 129 -11.49 5.65 -13.86
CA LEU A 129 -12.74 5.42 -13.14
C LEU A 129 -13.67 4.51 -13.95
N LYS A 130 -13.89 3.30 -13.42
CA LYS A 130 -15.02 2.46 -13.85
C LYS A 130 -16.30 3.21 -13.50
N LYS A 131 -17.15 3.47 -14.51
CA LYS A 131 -18.56 3.78 -14.24
C LYS A 131 -19.14 2.58 -13.49
N GLN A 132 -19.64 2.82 -12.28
CA GLN A 132 -20.48 1.87 -11.57
C GLN A 132 -21.79 1.69 -12.32
#